data_AF-A0A4Q3G730-F1
#
_entry.id   AF-A0A4Q3G730-F1
#
_cell.length_a   1.000
_cell.length_b   1.000
_cell.length_c   1.000
_cell.angle_alpha   90.00
_cell.angle_beta   90.00
_cell.angle_gamma   90.00
#
_symmetry.space_group_name_H-M   'P 1'
#
loop_
_entity.id
_entity.type
_entity.pdbx_description
1 polymer ?
#
loop_
_entity_poly.entity_id
_entity_poly.type
_entity_poly.pdbx_seq_one_letter_code
_entity_poly.pdbx_strand_id
1 'polypeptide(L)'
;METLKKKSAKRASSRLQDVVETRLRFPRAVMRELHKIAADEGISFNALMASAAETCLEERGRQSICELAPWFSDYLSRRPTENGQADDEPNFG
;
A
#
# COMPACT_ATOMS: atom_id res chain seq x y z
N MET A 1 32.42 -35.84 -2.63
CA MET A 1 31.05 -35.50 -3.07
C MET A 1 30.66 -34.20 -2.40
N GLU A 2 30.86 -33.08 -3.09
CA GLU A 2 30.60 -31.73 -2.56
C GLU A 2 29.12 -31.40 -2.79
N THR A 3 28.36 -31.21 -1.71
CA THR A 3 26.93 -30.90 -1.80
C THR A 3 26.74 -29.41 -2.09
N LEU A 4 26.35 -29.09 -3.33
CA LEU A 4 25.87 -27.76 -3.71
C LEU A 4 24.62 -27.41 -2.88
N LYS A 5 24.81 -26.65 -1.81
CA LYS A 5 23.73 -25.86 -1.19
C LYS A 5 23.29 -24.79 -2.19
N LYS A 6 22.23 -25.08 -2.96
CA LYS A 6 21.45 -24.09 -3.71
C LYS A 6 20.95 -23.01 -2.73
N LYS A 7 21.67 -21.89 -2.67
CA LYS A 7 21.18 -20.65 -2.07
C LYS A 7 20.13 -20.06 -3.01
N SER A 8 18.87 -20.48 -2.89
CA SER A 8 17.72 -19.68 -3.34
C SER A 8 17.53 -18.53 -2.36
N ALA A 9 18.43 -17.54 -2.41
CA ALA A 9 18.34 -16.33 -1.62
C ALA A 9 17.61 -15.23 -2.41
N LYS A 10 16.51 -14.75 -1.81
CA LYS A 10 16.07 -13.34 -1.82
C LYS A 10 15.98 -12.65 -3.20
N ARG A 11 14.88 -12.88 -3.94
CA ARG A 11 14.34 -11.89 -4.89
C ARG A 11 13.17 -11.08 -4.31
N ALA A 12 13.16 -10.88 -2.99
CA ALA A 12 12.07 -10.18 -2.30
C ALA A 12 12.34 -8.68 -2.04
N SER A 13 13.46 -8.10 -2.48
CA SER A 13 13.95 -6.86 -1.85
C SER A 13 14.21 -5.63 -2.74
N SER A 14 14.13 -5.70 -4.08
CA SER A 14 14.44 -4.50 -4.90
C SER A 14 13.24 -3.58 -5.09
N ARG A 15 12.02 -4.11 -5.24
CA ARG A 15 10.83 -3.29 -5.52
C ARG A 15 10.35 -2.45 -4.34
N LEU A 16 10.60 -2.90 -3.10
CA LEU A 16 10.31 -2.11 -1.90
C LEU A 16 11.18 -0.86 -1.78
N GLN A 17 12.30 -0.78 -2.50
CA GLN A 17 13.20 0.37 -2.47
C GLN A 17 12.69 1.55 -3.33
N ASP A 18 11.68 1.31 -4.18
CA ASP A 18 11.08 2.31 -5.08
C ASP A 18 9.72 2.81 -4.57
N VAL A 19 9.42 2.56 -3.28
CA VAL A 19 8.23 3.08 -2.60
C VAL A 19 8.67 4.21 -1.66
N VAL A 20 8.03 5.37 -1.78
CA VAL A 20 8.25 6.52 -0.88
C VAL A 20 7.08 6.61 0.09
N GLU A 21 7.38 6.53 1.39
CA GLU A 21 6.40 6.78 2.44
C GLU A 21 6.13 8.29 2.58
N THR A 22 4.87 8.69 2.49
CA THR A 22 4.45 10.09 2.60
C THR A 22 3.49 10.25 3.77
N ARG A 23 3.78 11.21 4.66
CA ARG A 23 2.92 11.52 5.81
C ARG A 23 1.97 12.66 5.48
N LEU A 24 0.67 12.38 5.54
CA LEU A 24 -0.39 13.37 5.39
C LEU A 24 -1.03 13.68 6.74
N ARG A 25 -1.57 14.89 6.90
CA ARG A 25 -2.32 15.32 8.09
C ARG A 25 -3.74 15.67 7.68
N PHE A 26 -4.71 15.00 8.28
CA PHE A 26 -6.13 15.25 8.08
C PHE A 26 -6.82 15.59 9.40
N PRO A 27 -7.93 16.36 9.38
CA PRO A 27 -8.81 16.48 10.53
C PRO A 27 -9.32 15.10 10.96
N ARG A 28 -9.46 14.86 12.27
CA ARG A 28 -9.91 13.57 12.82
C ARG A 28 -11.24 13.11 12.25
N ALA A 29 -12.19 14.03 12.07
CA ALA A 29 -13.49 13.73 11.48
C ALA A 29 -13.37 13.18 10.05
N VAL A 30 -12.44 13.72 9.25
CA VAL A 30 -12.17 13.25 7.88
C VAL A 30 -11.55 11.86 7.90
N MET A 31 -10.53 11.63 8.75
CA MET A 31 -9.94 10.29 8.89
C MET A 31 -10.98 9.23 9.23
N ARG A 32 -11.91 9.54 10.14
CA ARG A 32 -12.98 8.60 10.52
C ARG A 32 -13.85 8.22 9.33
N GLU A 33 -14.25 9.18 8.50
CA GLU A 33 -15.07 8.87 7.32
C GLU A 33 -14.28 8.08 6.26
N LEU A 34 -12.99 8.40 6.04
CA LEU A 34 -12.14 7.64 5.12
C LEU A 34 -11.95 6.19 5.59
N HIS A 35 -11.78 5.95 6.90
CA HIS A 35 -11.70 4.59 7.44
C HIS A 35 -13.02 3.82 7.29
N LYS A 36 -14.17 4.48 7.46
CA LYS A 36 -15.47 3.85 7.20
C LYS A 36 -15.61 3.44 5.73
N ILE A 37 -15.27 4.34 4.81
CA ILE A 37 -15.31 4.04 3.37
C ILE A 37 -14.44 2.80 3.06
N ALA A 38 -13.20 2.77 3.56
CA ALA A 38 -12.33 1.62 3.36
C ALA A 38 -12.92 0.32 3.93
N ALA A 39 -13.54 0.39 5.12
CA ALA A 39 -14.19 -0.76 5.75
C ALA A 39 -15.44 -1.24 4.99
N ASP A 40 -16.29 -0.31 4.56
CA ASP A 40 -17.52 -0.58 3.81
C ASP A 40 -17.21 -1.21 2.44
N GLU A 41 -16.12 -0.78 1.81
CA GLU A 41 -15.62 -1.34 0.54
C GLU A 41 -14.78 -2.62 0.72
N GLY A 42 -14.43 -2.99 1.96
CA GLY A 42 -13.61 -4.16 2.25
C GLY A 42 -12.16 -4.05 1.76
N ILE A 43 -11.63 -2.84 1.63
CA ILE A 43 -10.28 -2.56 1.14
C ILE A 43 -9.39 -1.95 2.24
N SER A 44 -8.07 -2.00 2.06
CA SER A 44 -7.16 -1.30 2.96
C SER A 44 -7.22 0.20 2.75
N PHE A 45 -6.92 0.98 3.80
CA PHE A 45 -6.81 2.43 3.70
C PHE A 45 -5.80 2.85 2.61
N ASN A 46 -4.69 2.11 2.47
CA ASN A 46 -3.71 2.36 1.42
C ASN A 46 -4.28 2.12 0.02
N ALA A 47 -5.13 1.12 -0.17
CA ALA A 47 -5.82 0.89 -1.44
C ALA A 47 -6.82 2.01 -1.75
N LEU A 48 -7.56 2.49 -0.74
CA LEU A 48 -8.44 3.66 -0.89
C LEU A 48 -7.65 4.90 -1.33
N MET A 49 -6.53 5.18 -0.66
CA MET A 49 -5.67 6.32 -1.01
C MET A 49 -5.02 6.17 -2.38
N ALA A 50 -4.64 4.96 -2.78
CA ALA A 50 -4.15 4.67 -4.13
C ALA A 50 -5.23 4.94 -5.19
N SER A 51 -6.47 4.52 -4.95
CA SER A 51 -7.61 4.81 -5.82
C SER A 51 -7.85 6.32 -5.96
N ALA A 52 -7.81 7.06 -4.84
CA ALA A 52 -7.94 8.52 -4.87
C ALA A 52 -6.80 9.20 -5.67
N ALA A 53 -5.58 8.67 -5.58
CA ALA A 53 -4.45 9.15 -6.36
C ALA A 53 -4.58 8.82 -7.86
N GLU A 54 -5.11 7.63 -8.19
CA GLU A 54 -5.43 7.22 -9.57
C GLU A 54 -6.41 8.21 -10.21
N THR A 55 -7.57 8.43 -9.58
CA THR A 55 -8.57 9.39 -10.07
C THR A 55 -7.98 10.79 -10.25
N CYS A 56 -7.17 11.24 -9.28
CA CYS A 56 -6.50 12.54 -9.33
C CYS A 56 -5.56 12.70 -10.54
N LEU A 57 -4.88 11.62 -10.96
CA LEU A 57 -4.00 11.58 -12.13
C LEU A 57 -4.81 11.56 -13.43
N GLU A 58 -5.82 10.69 -13.51
CA GLU A 58 -6.71 10.55 -14.68
C GLU A 58 -7.43 11.86 -15.00
N GLU A 59 -8.02 12.52 -14.00
CA GLU A 59 -8.70 13.82 -14.16
C GLU A 59 -7.76 14.92 -14.66
N ARG A 60 -6.45 14.77 -14.44
CA ARG A 60 -5.42 15.70 -14.92
C ARG A 60 -4.76 15.26 -16.23
N GLY A 61 -5.27 14.21 -16.87
CA GLY A 61 -4.71 13.66 -18.11
C GLY A 61 -3.29 13.13 -17.94
N ARG A 62 -2.96 12.63 -16.74
CA ARG A 62 -1.67 12.01 -16.43
C ARG A 62 -1.75 10.50 -16.59
N GLN A 63 -0.58 9.88 -16.74
CA GLN A 63 -0.48 8.42 -16.75
C GLN A 63 -0.97 7.87 -15.41
N SER A 64 -1.69 6.76 -15.48
CA SER A 64 -2.15 5.99 -14.31
C SER A 64 -0.98 5.45 -13.49
N ILE A 65 -1.25 5.12 -12.23
CA ILE A 65 -0.30 4.42 -11.35
C ILE A 65 0.07 3.06 -11.95
N CYS A 66 -0.89 2.35 -12.55
CA CYS A 66 -0.61 1.06 -13.18
C CYS A 66 0.28 1.17 -14.42
N GLU A 67 0.25 2.29 -15.15
CA GLU A 67 1.18 2.55 -16.25
C GLU A 67 2.58 2.92 -15.75
N LEU A 68 2.67 3.75 -14.70
CA LEU A 68 3.94 4.19 -14.12
C LEU A 68 4.64 3.10 -13.31
N ALA A 69 3.85 2.27 -12.63
CA ALA A 69 4.31 1.18 -11.77
C ALA A 69 3.41 -0.06 -11.93
N PRO A 70 3.56 -0.86 -13.01
CA PRO A 70 2.73 -2.04 -13.27
C PRO A 70 2.75 -3.11 -12.17
N TRP A 71 3.74 -3.06 -11.28
CA TRP A 71 3.89 -3.95 -10.13
C TRP A 71 3.09 -3.52 -8.90
N PHE A 72 2.44 -2.35 -8.92
CA PHE A 72 1.84 -1.74 -7.74
C PHE A 72 0.58 -2.46 -7.25
N SER A 73 -0.20 -3.06 -8.16
CA SER A 73 -1.36 -3.90 -7.81
C SER A 73 -0.95 -5.10 -6.94
N ASP A 74 0.13 -5.78 -7.31
CA ASP A 74 0.72 -6.88 -6.52
C ASP A 74 1.20 -6.38 -5.15
N TYR A 75 1.71 -5.15 -5.08
CA TYR A 75 2.16 -4.53 -3.84
C TYR A 75 1.00 -4.27 -2.88
N LEU A 76 -0.10 -3.68 -3.35
CA LEU A 76 -1.31 -3.44 -2.55
C LEU A 76 -1.96 -4.75 -2.07
N SER A 77 -1.79 -5.84 -2.84
CA SER A 77 -2.35 -7.16 -2.53
C SER A 77 -1.56 -7.93 -1.47
N ARG A 78 -0.33 -7.48 -1.13
CA ARG A 78 0.47 -8.14 -0.09
C ARG A 78 -0.16 -7.88 1.26
N ARG A 79 -0.67 -8.95 1.87
CA ARG A 79 -1.04 -8.93 3.30
C ARG A 79 0.16 -8.45 4.12
N PRO A 80 -0.04 -7.62 5.14
CA PRO A 80 1.01 -7.30 6.09
C PRO A 80 1.52 -8.63 6.66
N THR A 81 2.75 -9.00 6.31
CA THR A 81 3.46 -10.07 7.00
C THR A 81 3.59 -9.66 8.46
N GLU A 82 3.38 -10.60 9.39
CA GLU A 82 3.24 -10.48 10.86
C GLU A 82 4.21 -9.56 11.64
N ASN A 83 5.14 -8.85 10.98
CA ASN A 83 6.06 -7.87 11.56
C ASN A 83 5.75 -6.42 11.19
N GLY A 84 4.72 -6.14 10.39
CA GLY A 84 4.21 -4.79 10.17
C GLY A 84 3.09 -4.51 11.16
N GLN A 85 3.44 -3.97 12.33
CA GLN A 85 2.49 -3.51 13.37
C GLN A 85 1.29 -2.83 12.73
N ALA A 86 0.14 -3.48 12.81
CA ALA A 86 -1.15 -2.84 12.70
C ALA A 86 -1.43 -2.12 14.03
N ASP A 87 -0.64 -1.09 14.35
CA ASP A 87 -0.97 -0.16 15.43
C ASP A 87 -1.92 0.90 14.87
N ASP A 88 -3.12 0.47 14.49
CA ASP A 88 -4.25 1.35 14.23
C ASP A 88 -5.52 0.66 14.78
N GLU A 89 -5.49 0.30 16.06
CA GLU A 89 -6.72 0.38 16.84
C GLU A 89 -7.00 1.86 17.07
N PRO A 90 -8.07 2.44 16.51
CA PRO A 90 -8.45 3.78 16.85
C PRO A 90 -8.94 3.78 18.31
N ASN A 91 -8.07 4.17 19.22
CA ASN A 91 -8.46 4.51 20.60
C ASN A 91 -9.34 5.77 20.53
N PHE A 92 -10.64 5.58 20.40
CA PHE A 92 -11.64 6.61 20.59
C PHE A 92 -11.83 6.83 22.10
N GLY A 93 -10.86 7.54 22.70
CA GLY A 93 -11.05 8.23 23.96
C GLY A 93 -11.98 9.42 23.82
#